data_AF-A0A7K3AW65-F1
#
_entry.id   AF-A0A7K3AW65-F1
#
_cell.length_a   1.000
_cell.length_b   1.000
_cell.length_c   1.000
_cell.angle_alpha   90.00
_cell.angle_beta   90.00
_cell.angle_gamma   90.00
#
_symmetry.space_group_name_H-M   'P 1'
#
loop_
_entity.id
_entity.type
_entity.pdbx_description
1 polymer ?
#
loop_
_entity_poly.entity_id
_entity_poly.type
_entity_poly.pdbx_seq_one_letter_code
_entity_poly.pdbx_strand_id
1 'polypeptide(L)'
;MRPGRGSRRIVSPADFAHWAAGQAAVELLEPFTFVVGMDGVLRLAPRRSEHVACANGERVLSAGEISFIREADRWVVDEVSNQSTGYCPDVVSWPAVARALDAIELGHPSCFTHQVVFRRCPGCRECAIVREGDFICVFCGSDLPEEWNVDAAPPHDRRC
;
A
#
# COMPACT_ATOMS: atom_id res chain seq x y z
N MET A 1 17.70 -21.81 -4.80
CA MET A 1 16.62 -20.81 -4.83
C MET A 1 15.50 -21.30 -3.92
N ARG A 2 15.10 -20.54 -2.90
CA ARG A 2 13.90 -20.87 -2.11
C ARG A 2 12.68 -20.54 -2.98
N PRO A 3 11.60 -21.36 -2.97
CA PRO A 3 10.35 -20.98 -3.62
C PRO A 3 9.94 -19.61 -3.09
N GLY A 4 9.65 -18.66 -3.99
CA GLY A 4 9.17 -17.34 -3.60
C GLY A 4 7.97 -17.54 -2.67
N ARG A 5 8.08 -17.10 -1.41
CA ARG A 5 6.93 -17.08 -0.52
C ARG A 5 5.97 -16.07 -1.14
N GLY A 6 5.00 -16.56 -1.90
CA GLY A 6 3.92 -15.75 -2.47
C GLY A 6 3.18 -15.00 -1.36
N SER A 7 2.31 -14.07 -1.75
CA SER A 7 1.59 -13.27 -0.78
C SER A 7 0.79 -14.14 0.19
N ARG A 8 0.93 -13.86 1.48
CA ARG A 8 0.19 -14.54 2.55
C ARG A 8 -1.06 -13.73 2.86
N ARG A 9 -2.23 -14.33 2.66
CA ARG A 9 -3.51 -13.81 3.16
C ARG A 9 -3.54 -13.95 4.68
N ILE A 10 -3.91 -12.87 5.37
CA ILE A 10 -4.05 -12.80 6.84
C ILE A 10 -5.51 -12.45 7.13
N VAL A 11 -6.25 -13.39 7.73
CA VAL A 11 -7.71 -13.24 7.96
C VAL A 11 -8.09 -13.31 9.43
N SER A 12 -7.12 -13.51 10.33
CA SER A 12 -7.35 -13.58 11.77
C SER A 12 -6.08 -13.20 12.56
N PRO A 13 -6.21 -12.88 13.86
CA PRO A 13 -5.05 -12.67 14.74
C PRO A 13 -4.13 -13.89 14.81
N ALA A 14 -4.71 -15.10 14.81
CA ALA A 14 -3.96 -16.35 14.83
C ALA A 14 -3.15 -16.56 13.54
N ASP A 15 -3.72 -16.21 12.38
CA ASP A 15 -3.00 -16.26 11.10
C ASP A 15 -1.81 -15.30 11.09
N PHE A 16 -2.00 -14.09 11.63
CA PHE A 16 -0.92 -13.12 11.74
C PHE A 16 0.18 -13.62 12.67
N ALA A 17 -0.16 -14.10 13.86
CA ALA A 17 0.80 -14.62 14.83
C ALA A 17 1.60 -15.80 14.26
N HIS A 18 0.94 -16.72 13.54
CA HIS A 18 1.60 -17.84 12.87
C HIS A 18 2.54 -17.35 11.75
N TRP A 19 2.09 -16.40 10.93
CA TRP A 19 2.93 -15.82 9.88
C TRP A 19 4.16 -15.11 10.45
N ALA A 20 3.99 -14.30 11.50
CA ALA A 20 5.06 -13.55 12.15
C ALA A 20 6.09 -14.48 12.82
N ALA A 21 5.63 -15.54 13.49
CA ALA A 21 6.50 -16.56 14.07
C ALA A 21 7.32 -17.35 13.04
N GLY A 22 6.85 -17.38 11.77
CA GLY A 22 7.55 -18.01 10.66
C GLY A 22 8.58 -17.13 9.95
N GLN A 23 8.71 -15.86 10.32
CA GLN A 23 9.69 -14.93 9.74
C GLN A 23 11.05 -15.00 10.48
N ALA A 24 12.14 -14.81 9.76
CA ALA A 24 13.44 -14.60 10.40
C ALA A 24 13.48 -13.23 11.09
N ALA A 25 14.23 -13.10 12.19
CA ALA A 25 14.36 -11.83 12.91
C ALA A 25 14.82 -10.67 12.00
N VAL A 26 15.73 -10.93 11.07
CA VAL A 26 16.19 -9.94 10.08
C VAL A 26 15.11 -9.56 9.07
N GLU A 27 14.19 -10.46 8.73
CA GLU A 27 13.07 -10.17 7.83
C GLU A 27 12.04 -9.28 8.51
N LEU A 28 11.82 -9.44 9.83
CA LEU A 28 10.92 -8.61 10.62
C LEU A 28 11.40 -7.16 10.81
N LEU A 29 12.70 -6.89 10.60
CA LEU A 29 13.26 -5.53 10.64
C LEU A 29 13.01 -4.77 9.33
N GLU A 30 12.66 -5.46 8.25
CA GLU A 30 12.39 -4.84 6.96
C GLU A 30 10.87 -4.61 6.81
N PRO A 31 10.43 -3.47 6.24
CA PRO A 31 9.01 -3.31 5.95
C PRO A 31 8.54 -4.32 4.89
N PHE A 32 7.35 -4.86 5.06
CA PHE A 32 6.71 -5.80 4.15
C PHE A 32 5.90 -5.06 3.08
N THR A 33 5.83 -5.64 1.89
CA THR A 33 4.85 -5.25 0.87
C THR A 33 3.47 -5.71 1.33
N PHE A 34 2.49 -4.81 1.35
CA PHE A 34 1.10 -5.20 1.60
C PHE A 34 0.16 -4.75 0.49
N VAL A 35 -0.94 -5.50 0.38
CA VAL A 35 -2.14 -5.06 -0.33
C VAL A 35 -3.37 -5.39 0.50
N VAL A 36 -4.39 -4.54 0.40
CA VAL A 36 -5.75 -4.84 0.87
C VAL A 36 -6.58 -5.17 -0.34
N GLY A 37 -6.98 -6.43 -0.48
CA GLY A 37 -7.79 -6.87 -1.62
C GLY A 37 -9.18 -6.23 -1.65
N MET A 38 -9.89 -6.37 -2.76
CA MET A 38 -11.30 -5.96 -2.86
C MET A 38 -12.21 -6.69 -1.85
N ASP A 39 -11.76 -7.85 -1.35
CA ASP A 39 -12.38 -8.61 -0.27
C ASP A 39 -12.10 -8.04 1.14
N GLY A 40 -11.36 -6.93 1.23
CA GLY A 40 -10.98 -6.31 2.51
C GLY A 40 -9.88 -7.06 3.26
N VAL A 41 -9.29 -8.09 2.67
CA VAL A 41 -8.29 -8.95 3.34
C VAL A 41 -6.89 -8.40 3.14
N LEU A 42 -6.14 -8.34 4.24
CA LEU A 42 -4.72 -8.01 4.24
C LEU A 42 -3.91 -9.16 3.63
N ARG A 43 -3.02 -8.82 2.69
CA ARG A 43 -2.04 -9.74 2.12
C ARG A 43 -0.65 -9.17 2.29
N LEU A 44 0.28 -10.00 2.78
CA LEU A 44 1.66 -9.61 3.06
C LEU A 44 2.64 -10.38 2.18
N ALA A 45 3.66 -9.69 1.70
CA ALA A 45 4.78 -10.25 0.97
C ALA A 45 6.09 -9.57 1.43
N PRO A 46 7.27 -10.19 1.23
CA PRO A 46 8.55 -9.56 1.54
C PRO A 46 8.74 -8.23 0.79
N ARG A 47 9.43 -7.23 1.38
CA ARG A 47 9.67 -5.85 0.85
C ARG A 47 9.90 -5.73 -0.66
N ARG A 48 10.68 -6.65 -1.22
CA ARG A 48 11.11 -6.61 -2.63
C ARG A 48 10.12 -7.27 -3.59
N SER A 49 8.96 -7.65 -3.08
CA SER A 49 7.87 -8.18 -3.88
C SER A 49 7.10 -7.00 -4.46
N GLU A 50 6.82 -7.04 -5.76
CA GLU A 50 5.96 -6.05 -6.38
C GLU A 50 4.53 -6.15 -5.80
N HIS A 51 3.89 -5.00 -5.55
CA HIS A 51 2.51 -4.99 -5.05
C HIS A 51 1.55 -5.71 -6.00
N VAL A 52 1.75 -5.59 -7.31
CA VAL A 52 0.95 -6.26 -8.33
C VAL A 52 1.05 -7.78 -8.21
N ALA A 53 2.25 -8.31 -7.98
CA ALA A 53 2.45 -9.72 -7.70
C ALA A 53 1.79 -10.13 -6.37
N CYS A 54 1.88 -9.26 -5.35
CA CYS A 54 1.24 -9.50 -4.04
C CYS A 54 -0.30 -9.60 -4.17
N ALA A 55 -0.90 -8.79 -5.03
CA ALA A 55 -2.32 -8.80 -5.36
C ALA A 55 -2.72 -9.84 -6.41
N ASN A 56 -1.76 -10.63 -6.95
CA ASN A 56 -2.00 -11.51 -8.09
C ASN A 56 -2.61 -10.79 -9.31
N GLY A 57 -2.24 -9.52 -9.52
CA GLY A 57 -2.74 -8.66 -10.60
C GLY A 57 -4.16 -8.11 -10.40
N GLU A 58 -4.82 -8.39 -9.28
CA GLU A 58 -6.19 -7.92 -9.03
C GLU A 58 -6.23 -6.44 -8.61
N ARG A 59 -7.42 -5.84 -8.68
CA ARG A 59 -7.65 -4.51 -8.08
C ARG A 59 -7.52 -4.60 -6.56
N VAL A 60 -7.14 -3.49 -5.94
CA VAL A 60 -6.92 -3.39 -4.49
C VAL A 60 -7.65 -2.17 -3.94
N LEU A 61 -8.03 -2.23 -2.67
CA LEU A 61 -8.53 -1.07 -1.93
C LEU A 61 -7.39 -0.16 -1.47
N SER A 62 -6.22 -0.74 -1.20
CA SER A 62 -4.99 -0.01 -0.86
C SER A 62 -3.76 -0.93 -1.04
N ALA A 63 -2.59 -0.33 -1.14
CA ALA A 63 -1.30 -1.02 -1.28
C ALA A 63 -0.16 -0.13 -0.76
N GLY A 64 0.89 -0.74 -0.25
CA GLY A 64 2.06 0.01 0.21
C GLY A 64 3.05 -0.83 0.99
N GLU A 65 3.74 -0.20 1.93
CA GLU A 65 4.73 -0.85 2.79
C GLU A 65 4.28 -0.77 4.25
N ILE A 66 4.57 -1.81 5.04
CA ILE A 66 4.17 -1.90 6.45
C ILE A 66 5.22 -2.63 7.29
N SER A 67 5.59 -2.08 8.44
CA SER A 67 6.45 -2.73 9.44
C SER A 67 5.67 -3.03 10.72
N PHE A 68 6.20 -3.95 11.51
CA PHE A 68 5.57 -4.41 12.75
C PHE A 68 6.57 -4.45 13.87
N ILE A 69 6.15 -4.05 15.07
CA ILE A 69 6.93 -4.21 16.30
C ILE A 69 6.10 -4.96 17.34
N ARG A 70 6.80 -5.51 18.33
CA ARG A 70 6.18 -6.03 19.55
C ARG A 70 6.20 -4.96 20.63
N GLU A 71 5.02 -4.58 21.09
CA GLU A 71 4.85 -3.81 22.32
C GLU A 71 4.37 -4.75 23.42
N ALA A 72 5.20 -5.00 24.42
CA ALA A 72 4.96 -6.04 25.40
C ALA A 72 4.62 -7.39 24.70
N ASP A 73 3.44 -7.95 24.97
CA ASP A 73 3.00 -9.23 24.41
C ASP A 73 2.11 -9.11 23.16
N ARG A 74 1.92 -7.91 22.62
CA ARG A 74 1.09 -7.67 21.42
C ARG A 74 1.92 -7.18 20.23
N TRP A 75 1.46 -7.55 19.04
CA TRP A 75 1.96 -6.97 17.80
C TRP A 75 1.22 -5.67 17.49
N VAL A 76 1.96 -4.68 17.01
CA VAL A 76 1.42 -3.43 16.50
C VAL A 76 2.11 -3.06 15.19
N VAL A 77 1.42 -2.27 14.37
CA VAL A 77 2.01 -1.61 13.21
C VAL A 77 2.92 -0.50 13.69
N ASP A 78 4.16 -0.54 13.23
CA ASP A 78 5.18 0.47 13.56
C ASP A 78 5.15 1.60 12.53
N GLU A 79 5.42 1.27 11.26
CA GLU A 79 5.30 2.19 10.15
C GLU A 79 4.37 1.61 9.07
N VAL A 80 3.65 2.50 8.39
CA VAL A 80 2.78 2.14 7.27
C VAL A 80 2.68 3.29 6.29
N SER A 81 2.92 2.98 5.01
CA SER A 81 2.84 3.93 3.90
C SER A 81 1.90 3.42 2.82
N ASN A 82 1.37 4.34 2.00
CA ASN A 82 0.64 4.00 0.77
C ASN A 82 1.58 3.96 -0.46
N GLN A 83 2.89 3.78 -0.24
CA GLN A 83 3.88 3.82 -1.30
C GLN A 83 3.81 2.55 -2.17
N SER A 84 3.01 2.63 -3.23
CA SER A 84 2.95 1.62 -4.28
C SER A 84 2.98 2.28 -5.63
N THR A 85 4.05 2.11 -6.40
CA THR A 85 4.15 2.65 -7.77
C THR A 85 3.31 1.87 -8.78
N GLY A 86 2.93 0.64 -8.45
CA GLY A 86 2.05 -0.19 -9.28
C GLY A 86 0.57 0.17 -9.17
N TYR A 87 0.10 0.57 -7.98
CA TYR A 87 -1.31 0.91 -7.73
C TYR A 87 -1.57 2.39 -7.43
N CYS A 88 -0.57 3.13 -6.96
CA CYS A 88 -0.66 4.56 -6.64
C CYS A 88 -1.91 4.96 -5.81
N PRO A 89 -2.25 4.23 -4.72
CA PRO A 89 -3.49 4.48 -3.98
C PRO A 89 -3.46 5.86 -3.30
N ASP A 90 -4.61 6.50 -3.22
CA ASP A 90 -4.75 7.80 -2.55
C ASP A 90 -4.64 7.69 -1.02
N VAL A 91 -4.35 8.80 -0.35
CA VAL A 91 -4.29 8.88 1.12
C VAL A 91 -5.64 8.52 1.76
N VAL A 92 -6.74 8.77 1.05
CA VAL A 92 -8.09 8.39 1.49
C VAL A 92 -8.35 6.88 1.45
N SER A 93 -7.39 6.07 0.96
CA SER A 93 -7.45 4.61 1.05
C SER A 93 -7.17 4.06 2.45
N TRP A 94 -6.63 4.90 3.36
CA TRP A 94 -6.30 4.52 4.73
C TRP A 94 -7.41 3.75 5.48
N PRO A 95 -8.70 4.15 5.43
CA PRO A 95 -9.75 3.43 6.15
C PRO A 95 -9.90 1.96 5.73
N ALA A 96 -9.52 1.59 4.51
CA ALA A 96 -9.49 0.18 4.10
C ALA A 96 -8.36 -0.60 4.79
N VAL A 97 -7.20 0.03 4.97
CA VAL A 97 -6.06 -0.53 5.72
C VAL A 97 -6.41 -0.68 7.19
N ALA A 98 -6.95 0.37 7.82
CA ALA A 98 -7.38 0.34 9.21
C ALA A 98 -8.37 -0.80 9.47
N ARG A 99 -9.43 -0.92 8.68
CA ARG A 99 -10.41 -2.01 8.82
C ARG A 99 -9.80 -3.42 8.66
N ALA A 100 -8.83 -3.57 7.75
CA ALA A 100 -8.16 -4.85 7.55
C ALA A 100 -7.27 -5.21 8.75
N LEU A 101 -6.66 -4.22 9.40
CA LEU A 101 -5.85 -4.38 10.63
C LEU A 101 -6.74 -4.63 11.85
N ASP A 102 -7.86 -3.91 11.99
CA ASP A 102 -8.88 -4.12 13.01
C ASP A 102 -9.42 -5.54 12.98
N ALA A 103 -9.71 -6.08 11.78
CA ALA A 103 -10.22 -7.43 11.59
C ALA A 103 -9.26 -8.54 12.07
N ILE A 104 -7.98 -8.21 12.24
CA ILE A 104 -6.94 -9.12 12.74
C ILE A 104 -6.37 -8.67 14.08
N GLU A 105 -7.06 -7.73 14.74
CA GLU A 105 -6.77 -7.21 16.09
C GLU A 105 -5.36 -6.66 16.26
N LEU A 106 -4.78 -6.06 15.21
CA LEU A 106 -3.49 -5.38 15.28
C LEU A 106 -3.66 -3.91 15.67
N GLY A 107 -2.94 -3.48 16.70
CA GLY A 107 -2.83 -2.05 17.02
C GLY A 107 -2.18 -1.30 15.86
N HIS A 108 -2.70 -0.12 15.52
CA HIS A 108 -2.22 0.66 14.38
C HIS A 108 -2.38 2.18 14.61
N PRO A 109 -1.62 3.02 13.89
CA PRO A 109 -1.76 4.48 13.95
C PRO A 109 -3.12 4.95 13.42
N SER A 110 -3.51 6.21 13.62
CA SER A 110 -4.79 6.73 13.13
C SER A 110 -4.82 7.03 11.62
N CYS A 111 -3.66 7.05 10.96
CA CYS A 111 -3.45 7.33 9.54
C CYS A 111 -2.15 6.64 9.07
N PHE A 112 -1.85 6.72 7.76
CA PHE A 112 -0.52 6.36 7.26
C PHE A 112 0.55 7.18 7.98
N THR A 113 1.58 6.53 8.50
CA THR A 113 2.72 7.22 9.12
C THR A 113 3.55 7.96 8.07
N HIS A 114 3.58 7.43 6.84
CA HIS A 114 4.21 8.05 5.69
C HIS A 114 3.22 8.11 4.52
N GLN A 115 2.72 9.32 4.22
CA GLN A 115 1.77 9.54 3.14
C GLN A 115 2.50 9.93 1.84
N VAL A 116 2.12 9.28 0.75
CA VAL A 116 2.60 9.56 -0.61
C VAL A 116 1.42 10.01 -1.45
N VAL A 117 1.48 11.24 -1.97
CA VAL A 117 0.42 11.81 -2.79
C VAL A 117 0.78 11.57 -4.26
N PHE A 118 0.09 10.62 -4.90
CA PHE A 118 0.27 10.31 -6.32
C PHE A 118 -0.68 11.12 -7.19
N ARG A 119 -0.19 11.66 -8.31
CA ARG A 119 -1.00 12.31 -9.34
C ARG A 119 -0.56 11.85 -10.72
N ARG A 120 -1.52 11.59 -11.60
CA ARG A 120 -1.29 11.36 -13.02
C ARG A 120 -1.18 12.72 -13.71
N CYS A 121 -0.03 13.04 -14.27
CA CYS A 121 0.15 14.30 -14.99
C CYS A 121 -0.69 14.32 -16.28
N PRO A 122 -1.55 15.34 -16.52
CA PRO A 122 -2.29 15.47 -17.77
C PRO A 122 -1.40 15.72 -18.99
N GLY A 123 -0.22 16.32 -18.79
CA GLY A 123 0.72 16.66 -19.87
C GLY A 123 1.52 15.45 -20.37
N CYS A 124 2.27 14.79 -19.49
CA CYS A 124 3.14 13.67 -19.87
C CYS A 124 2.58 12.27 -19.56
N ARG A 125 1.48 12.19 -18.81
CA ARG A 125 0.84 10.93 -18.36
C ARG A 125 1.66 10.08 -17.39
N GLU A 126 2.76 10.59 -16.86
CA GLU A 126 3.49 9.91 -15.78
C GLU A 126 2.73 10.04 -14.45
N CYS A 127 2.89 9.04 -13.58
CA CYS A 127 2.48 9.14 -12.17
C CYS A 127 3.58 9.83 -11.38
N ALA A 128 3.37 11.08 -11.00
CA ALA A 128 4.27 11.85 -10.16
C ALA A 128 3.89 11.75 -8.68
N ILE A 129 4.89 11.87 -7.82
CA ILE A 129 4.70 12.07 -6.38
C ILE A 129 4.77 13.58 -6.12
N VAL A 130 3.72 14.11 -5.51
CA VAL A 130 3.67 15.50 -5.01
C VAL A 130 4.56 15.58 -3.77
N ARG A 131 5.50 16.54 -3.76
CA ARG A 131 6.42 16.76 -2.64
C ARG A 131 6.06 18.05 -1.94
N GLU A 132 5.96 18.02 -0.61
CA GLU A 132 5.74 19.23 0.21
C GLU A 132 4.51 20.06 -0.19
N GLY A 133 3.51 19.42 -0.82
CA GLY A 133 2.30 20.08 -1.31
C GLY A 133 2.49 20.81 -2.64
N ASP A 134 3.64 20.70 -3.30
CA ASP A 134 3.91 21.31 -4.59
C ASP A 134 3.38 20.45 -5.74
N PHE A 135 2.24 20.85 -6.31
CA PHE A 135 1.54 20.14 -7.38
C PHE A 135 2.17 20.40 -8.75
N ILE A 136 3.46 20.08 -8.88
CA ILE A 136 4.23 20.21 -10.12
C ILE A 136 4.77 18.85 -10.53
N CYS A 137 4.60 18.51 -11.81
CA CYS A 137 5.09 17.26 -12.37
C CYS A 137 6.61 17.27 -12.45
N VAL A 138 7.26 16.43 -11.66
CA VAL A 138 8.73 16.29 -11.66
C VAL A 138 9.32 15.84 -13.02
N PHE A 139 8.50 15.29 -13.91
CA PHE A 139 8.95 14.78 -15.21
C PHE A 139 8.91 15.83 -16.33
N CYS A 140 7.93 16.74 -16.32
CA CYS A 140 7.73 17.70 -17.42
C CYS A 140 7.46 19.14 -16.97
N GLY A 141 7.40 19.41 -15.67
CA GLY A 141 7.18 20.74 -15.10
C GLY A 141 5.74 21.27 -15.21
N SER A 142 4.79 20.49 -15.71
CA SER A 142 3.38 20.90 -15.80
C SER A 142 2.67 20.78 -14.45
N ASP A 143 1.63 21.58 -14.25
CA ASP A 143 0.77 21.51 -13.06
C ASP A 143 0.10 20.13 -12.94
N LEU A 144 0.03 19.63 -11.70
CA LEU A 144 -0.66 18.40 -11.33
C LEU A 144 -2.03 18.75 -10.74
N PRO A 145 -3.06 17.89 -10.95
CA PRO A 145 -4.35 18.08 -10.30
C PRO A 145 -4.26 17.97 -8.78
N GLU A 146 -5.02 18.82 -8.06
CA GLU A 146 -5.16 18.71 -6.61
C GLU A 146 -5.89 17.44 -6.19
N GLU A 147 -6.89 17.02 -6.98
CA GLU A 147 -7.65 15.78 -6.75
C GLU A 147 -6.90 14.55 -7.28
N TRP A 148 -7.04 13.41 -6.61
CA TRP A 148 -6.45 12.16 -7.06
C TRP A 148 -7.10 11.66 -8.35
N ASN A 149 -6.26 11.34 -9.36
CA ASN A 149 -6.71 11.02 -10.72
C ASN A 149 -6.00 9.80 -11.33
N VAL A 150 -5.48 8.88 -10.51
CA VAL A 150 -4.64 7.79 -11.02
C VAL A 150 -5.44 6.61 -11.59
N ASP A 151 -6.57 6.22 -10.97
CA ASP A 151 -7.53 5.25 -11.54
C ASP A 151 -8.68 5.91 -12.30
N ALA A 152 -8.69 7.24 -12.42
CA ALA A 152 -9.66 7.90 -13.26
C ALA A 152 -9.43 7.41 -14.70
N ALA A 153 -10.44 6.75 -15.28
CA ALA A 153 -10.42 6.43 -16.69
C ALA A 153 -10.08 7.72 -17.47
N PRO A 154 -9.24 7.66 -18.51
CA PRO A 154 -9.04 8.84 -19.35
C PRO A 154 -10.41 9.35 -19.78
N PRO A 155 -10.67 10.67 -19.76
CA PRO A 155 -11.94 11.18 -20.25
C PRO A 155 -12.16 10.60 -21.64
N HIS A 156 -13.25 9.84 -21.80
CA HIS A 156 -13.67 9.37 -23.12
C HIS A 156 -13.71 10.59 -24.02
N ASP A 157 -12.87 10.62 -25.04
CA ASP A 157 -12.90 11.65 -26.07
C ASP A 157 -14.27 11.53 -26.75
N ARG A 158 -15.24 12.32 -26.26
CA ARG A 158 -16.54 12.51 -26.90
C ARG A 158 -16.29 13.37 -28.12
N ARG A 159 -15.68 12.79 -29.15
CA ARG A 159 -15.69 13.34 -30.50
C ARG A 159 -16.88 12.75 -31.23
N CYS A 160 -17.82 13.64 -31.51
CA CYS A 160 -18.90 13.48 -32.48
C CYS A 160 -18.38 13.06 -33.86
#